data_AF-A0A960PCN2-F1
#
_entry.id   AF-A0A960PCN2-F1
#
_cell.length_a   1.000
_cell.length_b   1.000
_cell.length_c   1.000
_cell.angle_alpha   90.00
_cell.angle_beta   90.00
_cell.angle_gamma   90.00
#
_symmetry.space_group_name_H-M   'P 1'
#
loop_
_entity.id
_entity.type
_entity.pdbx_description
1 polymer ?
#
loop_
_entity_poly.entity_id
_entity_poly.type
_entity_poly.pdbx_seq_one_letter_code
_entity_poly.pdbx_strand_id
1 'polypeptide(L)'
;MRRFLSLFFLLGLTFGLTAQNPRHKRPDKLPDGRSRELAILKEDHEKSLEDIAAIRKLAEELENEIQQQTAYVTSMDSLRKAEKIEDLAEKLQKRMKRIP
;
A
#
# COMPACT_ATOMS: atom_id res chain seq x y z
N MET A 1 -59.25 9.46 16.40
CA MET A 1 -59.34 10.94 16.30
C MET A 1 -58.12 11.50 17.01
N ARG A 2 -57.28 12.40 16.53
CA ARG A 2 -57.15 13.26 15.35
C ARG A 2 -55.66 13.65 15.44
N ARG A 3 -54.84 13.36 14.45
CA ARG A 3 -54.59 14.25 13.31
C ARG A 3 -53.94 15.58 13.73
N PHE A 4 -52.77 15.80 13.11
CA PHE A 4 -52.08 17.07 12.84
C PHE A 4 -51.03 17.49 13.88
N LEU A 5 -49.75 17.40 13.53
CA LEU A 5 -49.01 18.42 12.76
C LEU A 5 -48.34 19.41 13.73
N SER A 6 -47.29 18.96 14.42
CA SER A 6 -46.18 19.86 14.78
C SER A 6 -44.98 19.49 13.93
N LEU A 7 -45.14 19.85 12.67
CA LEU A 7 -44.10 20.08 11.68
C LEU A 7 -43.23 21.27 12.16
N PHE A 8 -42.44 21.13 13.24
CA PHE A 8 -41.44 22.12 13.66
C PHE A 8 -40.46 21.52 14.69
N PHE A 9 -39.78 20.43 14.33
CA PHE A 9 -38.47 20.11 14.94
C PHE A 9 -37.53 19.58 13.86
N LEU A 10 -37.53 20.30 12.74
CA LEU A 10 -36.64 20.15 11.60
C LEU A 10 -35.62 21.29 11.67
N LEU A 11 -34.89 21.41 12.79
CA LEU A 11 -33.79 22.38 12.92
C LEU A 11 -32.87 22.08 14.12
N GLY A 12 -32.26 20.90 14.17
CA GLY A 12 -31.33 20.60 15.27
C GLY A 12 -30.43 19.38 15.13
N LEU A 13 -30.53 18.63 14.02
CA LEU A 13 -29.75 17.41 13.82
C LEU A 13 -28.96 17.41 12.49
N THR A 14 -28.62 18.59 11.99
CA THR A 14 -27.66 18.77 10.87
C THR A 14 -26.34 19.41 11.33
N PHE A 15 -26.19 19.70 12.63
CA PHE A 15 -24.98 20.30 13.21
C PHE A 15 -23.98 19.24 13.75
N GLY A 16 -23.89 18.12 13.05
CA GLY A 16 -22.82 17.12 13.22
C GLY A 16 -21.82 17.16 12.07
N LEU A 17 -21.75 18.27 11.32
CA LEU A 17 -20.68 18.52 10.38
C LEU A 17 -19.40 18.86 11.15
N THR A 18 -18.36 18.08 10.85
CA THR A 18 -16.95 18.47 10.96
C THR A 18 -16.39 18.70 12.36
N ALA A 19 -16.34 17.64 13.18
CA ALA A 19 -15.14 17.45 14.01
C ALA A 19 -13.99 16.94 13.12
N GLN A 20 -13.59 17.75 12.12
CA GLN A 20 -12.27 17.60 11.51
C GLN A 20 -11.27 18.02 12.57
N ASN A 21 -10.82 17.07 13.38
CA ASN A 21 -9.64 17.27 14.20
C ASN A 21 -8.45 17.36 13.22
N PRO A 22 -7.85 18.54 12.98
CA PRO A 22 -6.64 18.58 12.19
C PRO A 22 -5.61 17.78 12.99
N ARG A 23 -5.26 16.60 12.50
CA ARG A 23 -4.18 15.79 13.07
C ARG A 23 -3.00 16.72 13.28
N HIS A 24 -2.68 16.99 14.53
CA HIS A 24 -1.51 17.75 14.94
C HIS A 24 -0.33 17.21 14.13
N LYS A 25 0.16 17.98 13.15
CA LYS A 25 1.45 17.72 12.49
C LYS A 25 2.48 17.85 13.60
N ARG A 26 2.77 16.74 14.28
CA ARG A 26 3.91 16.64 15.20
C ARG A 26 5.16 17.09 14.44
N PRO A 27 6.15 17.68 15.11
CA PRO A 27 7.36 18.17 14.46
C PRO A 27 7.91 17.10 13.52
N ASP A 28 7.99 17.45 12.25
CA ASP A 28 8.31 16.57 11.12
C ASP A 28 9.80 16.23 11.05
N LYS A 29 10.41 16.08 12.23
CA LYS A 29 11.84 15.91 12.41
C LYS A 29 12.14 14.80 13.40
N LEU A 30 13.14 13.99 13.08
CA LEU A 30 13.72 13.00 13.98
C LEU A 30 14.36 13.69 15.20
N PRO A 31 14.64 12.95 16.30
CA PRO A 31 15.35 13.46 17.47
C PRO A 31 16.72 14.09 17.16
N ASP A 32 17.31 13.78 16.00
CA ASP A 32 18.57 14.32 15.47
C ASP A 32 18.40 15.56 14.56
N GLY A 33 17.16 16.02 14.34
CA GLY A 33 16.84 17.19 13.52
C GLY A 33 16.62 16.92 12.02
N ARG A 34 16.82 15.70 11.51
CA ARG A 34 16.53 15.34 10.11
C ARG A 34 15.03 15.28 9.83
N SER A 35 14.59 15.59 8.61
CA SER A 35 13.17 15.41 8.24
C SER A 35 12.78 13.94 8.27
N ARG A 36 11.66 13.62 8.93
CA ARG A 36 11.14 12.25 9.01
C ARG A 36 10.64 11.76 7.67
N GLU A 37 9.96 12.63 6.92
CA GLU A 37 9.49 12.34 5.58
C GLU A 37 10.64 11.98 4.64
N LEU A 38 11.72 12.76 4.62
CA LEU A 38 12.89 12.47 3.79
C LEU A 38 13.58 11.14 4.17
N ALA A 39 13.65 10.82 5.47
CA ALA A 39 14.22 9.56 5.93
C ALA A 39 13.38 8.36 5.46
N ILE A 40 12.04 8.44 5.58
CA ILE A 40 11.12 7.41 5.09
C ILE A 40 11.25 7.27 3.57
N LEU A 41 11.32 8.38 2.83
CA LEU A 41 11.41 8.36 1.37
C LEU A 41 12.69 7.64 0.89
N LYS A 42 13.82 7.91 1.56
CA LYS A 42 15.09 7.24 1.25
C LYS A 42 15.02 5.74 1.54
N GLU A 43 14.47 5.35 2.69
CA GLU A 43 14.29 3.95 3.06
C GLU A 43 13.35 3.21 2.10
N ASP A 44 12.23 3.84 1.72
CA ASP A 44 11.29 3.27 0.75
C ASP A 44 11.95 3.12 -0.64
N HIS A 45 12.81 4.05 -1.05
CA HIS A 45 13.58 3.93 -2.28
C HIS A 45 14.56 2.75 -2.25
N GLU A 46 15.35 2.61 -1.19
CA GLU A 46 16.29 1.49 -1.02
C GLU A 46 15.55 0.14 -1.05
N LYS A 47 14.46 0.02 -0.29
CA LYS A 47 13.61 -1.18 -0.30
C LYS A 47 12.98 -1.47 -1.67
N SER A 48 12.61 -0.43 -2.42
CA SER A 48 12.08 -0.60 -3.77
C SER A 48 13.12 -1.18 -4.72
N LEU A 49 14.39 -0.76 -4.61
CA LEU A 49 15.49 -1.35 -5.38
C LEU A 49 15.73 -2.81 -5.01
N GLU A 50 15.66 -3.14 -3.71
CA GLU A 50 15.76 -4.53 -3.24
C GLU A 50 14.64 -5.42 -3.79
N ASP A 51 13.39 -4.94 -3.78
CA ASP A 51 12.25 -5.68 -4.34
C ASP A 51 12.46 -5.93 -5.84
N ILE A 52 12.90 -4.93 -6.60
CA ILE A 52 13.17 -5.05 -8.04
C ILE A 52 14.24 -6.12 -8.29
N ALA A 53 15.33 -6.10 -7.51
CA ALA A 53 16.38 -7.10 -7.62
C ALA A 53 15.86 -8.52 -7.30
N ALA A 54 15.02 -8.66 -6.28
CA ALA A 54 14.40 -9.94 -5.92
C ALA A 54 13.42 -10.44 -6.98
N ILE A 55 12.59 -9.55 -7.55
CA ILE A 55 11.67 -9.87 -8.65
C ILE A 55 12.47 -10.37 -9.86
N ARG A 56 13.53 -9.66 -10.26
CA ARG A 56 14.38 -10.07 -11.39
C ARG A 56 14.94 -11.47 -11.17
N LYS A 57 15.50 -11.73 -9.99
CA LYS A 57 16.06 -13.04 -9.65
C LYS A 57 15.02 -14.15 -9.72
N LEU A 58 13.84 -13.95 -9.12
CA LEU A 58 12.77 -14.96 -9.15
C LEU A 58 12.24 -15.18 -10.57
N ALA A 59 12.17 -14.14 -11.39
CA ALA A 59 11.76 -14.23 -12.78
C ALA A 59 12.77 -15.05 -13.61
N GLU A 60 14.07 -14.81 -13.42
CA GLU A 60 15.14 -15.60 -14.06
C GLU A 60 15.07 -17.08 -13.62
N GLU A 61 14.88 -17.36 -12.33
CA GLU A 61 14.70 -18.74 -11.83
C GLU A 61 13.47 -19.41 -12.43
N LEU A 62 12.33 -18.69 -12.50
CA LEU A 62 11.09 -19.19 -13.09
C LEU A 62 11.24 -19.47 -14.59
N GLU A 63 11.89 -18.58 -15.34
CA GLU A 63 12.18 -18.77 -16.75
C GLU A 63 13.00 -20.05 -16.98
N ASN A 64 14.08 -20.22 -16.22
CA ASN A 64 14.95 -21.40 -16.32
C ASN A 64 14.19 -22.69 -16.01
N GLU A 65 13.32 -22.70 -15.00
CA GLU A 65 12.50 -23.87 -14.66
C GLU A 65 11.52 -24.23 -15.77
N ILE A 66 10.85 -23.23 -16.35
CA ILE A 66 9.89 -23.44 -17.44
C ILE A 66 10.62 -23.95 -18.70
N GLN A 67 11.78 -23.40 -19.03
CA GLN A 67 12.57 -23.83 -20.19
C GLN A 67 13.07 -25.28 -20.08
N GLN A 68 13.36 -25.75 -18.87
CA GLN A 68 13.84 -27.12 -18.63
C GLN A 68 12.70 -28.16 -18.61
N GLN A 69 11.46 -27.74 -18.38
CA GLN A 69 10.31 -28.63 -18.28
C GLN A 69 9.66 -28.88 -19.64
N THR A 70 10.04 -29.98 -20.30
CA THR A 70 9.56 -30.34 -21.66
C THR A 70 8.19 -31.03 -21.71
N ALA A 71 7.63 -31.46 -20.57
CA ALA A 71 6.35 -32.20 -20.52
C ALA A 71 5.34 -31.70 -19.47
N TYR A 72 5.82 -31.11 -18.36
CA TYR A 72 4.97 -30.56 -17.30
C TYR A 72 5.37 -29.10 -17.07
N VAL A 73 4.71 -28.17 -17.77
CA VAL A 73 5.03 -26.73 -17.83
C VAL A 73 4.81 -26.00 -16.48
N THR A 74 4.43 -26.71 -15.42
CA THR A 74 3.95 -26.07 -14.19
C THR A 74 4.21 -26.95 -12.96
N SER A 75 5.41 -26.82 -12.40
CA SER A 75 5.69 -27.35 -11.07
C SER A 75 5.04 -26.49 -9.97
N MET A 76 4.74 -27.07 -8.81
CA MET A 76 4.29 -26.31 -7.63
C MET A 76 5.29 -25.22 -7.23
N ASP A 77 6.58 -25.47 -7.42
CA ASP A 77 7.62 -24.51 -7.08
C ASP A 77 7.66 -23.33 -8.05
N SER A 78 7.33 -23.55 -9.33
CA SER A 78 7.22 -22.50 -10.33
C SER A 78 6.01 -21.59 -10.05
N LEU A 79 4.88 -22.17 -9.62
CA LEU A 79 3.71 -21.39 -9.16
C LEU A 79 4.03 -20.52 -7.94
N ARG A 80 4.69 -21.08 -6.92
CA ARG A 80 5.09 -20.32 -5.73
C ARG A 80 6.03 -19.16 -6.05
N LYS A 81 6.91 -19.32 -7.04
CA LYS A 81 7.77 -18.22 -7.50
C LYS A 81 6.96 -17.11 -8.16
N ALA A 82 5.99 -17.47 -9.01
CA ALA A 82 5.09 -16.50 -9.63
C ALA A 82 4.29 -15.71 -8.58
N GLU A 83 3.67 -16.39 -7.61
CA GLU A 83 2.95 -15.73 -6.50
C GLU A 83 3.85 -14.78 -5.70
N LYS A 84 5.09 -15.20 -5.42
CA LYS A 84 6.05 -14.36 -4.70
C LYS A 84 6.47 -13.12 -5.50
N ILE A 85 6.56 -13.23 -6.83
CA ILE A 85 6.79 -12.08 -7.71
C ILE A 85 5.63 -11.10 -7.61
N GLU A 86 4.38 -11.58 -7.65
CA GLU A 86 3.18 -10.73 -7.51
C GLU A 86 3.16 -10.00 -6.16
N ASP A 87 3.44 -10.70 -5.06
CA ASP A 87 3.51 -10.12 -3.72
C ASP A 87 4.57 -9.00 -3.63
N LEU A 88 5.76 -9.22 -4.23
CA LEU A 88 6.82 -8.23 -4.25
C LEU A 88 6.44 -7.02 -5.12
N ALA A 89 5.85 -7.27 -6.29
CA ALA A 89 5.38 -6.22 -7.20
C ALA A 89 4.29 -5.36 -6.56
N GLU A 90 3.36 -5.96 -5.82
CA GLU A 90 2.31 -5.23 -5.11
C GLU A 90 2.90 -4.32 -4.01
N LYS A 91 3.87 -4.82 -3.25
CA LYS A 91 4.56 -4.04 -2.21
C LYS A 91 5.38 -2.90 -2.81
N LEU A 92 6.11 -3.16 -3.89
CA LEU A 92 6.83 -2.14 -4.66
C LEU A 92 5.88 -1.04 -5.12
N GLN A 93 4.76 -1.40 -5.75
CA GLN A 93 3.77 -0.42 -6.21
C GLN A 93 3.20 0.42 -5.05
N LYS A 94 2.90 -0.22 -3.91
CA LYS A 94 2.43 0.48 -2.70
C LYS A 94 3.46 1.50 -2.18
N ARG A 95 4.76 1.18 -2.23
CA ARG A 95 5.85 2.11 -1.87
C ARG A 95 5.97 3.25 -2.87
N MET A 96 6.00 2.94 -4.17
CA MET A 96 6.12 3.96 -5.23
C MET A 96 4.99 5.00 -5.19
N LYS A 97 3.76 4.59 -4.86
CA LYS A 97 2.63 5.52 -4.70
C LYS A 97 2.76 6.48 -3.51
N ARG A 98 3.67 6.22 -2.57
CA ARG A 98 3.97 7.12 -1.44
C ARG A 98 5.06 8.13 -1.79
N ILE A 99 5.81 7.88 -2.86
CA ILE A 99 6.77 8.83 -3.41
C ILE A 99 5.96 9.86 -4.20
N PRO A 100 6.00 11.16 -3.83
CA PRO A 100 5.24 12.20 -4.51
C PRO A 100 5.76 12.50 -5.92
#